data_AF-A0A9W9IAW4-F1
#
_entry.id   AF-A0A9W9IAW4-F1
#
_cell.length_a   1.000
_cell.length_b   1.000
_cell.length_c   1.000
_cell.angle_alpha   90.00
_cell.angle_beta   90.00
_cell.angle_gamma   90.00
#
_symmetry.space_group_name_H-M   'P 1'
#
loop_
_entity.id
_entity.type
_entity.pdbx_description
1 polymer ?
#
loop_
_entity_poly.entity_id
_entity_poly.type
_entity_poly.pdbx_seq_one_letter_code
_entity_poly.pdbx_strand_id
1 'polypeptide(L)'
;MRACDRLPPTTREPLTEIYFSKVNHIIPLVDREAFTSTLAENSKSVFLERAICLVAAKDRDARPHLRLAVDGSLLPAREFCSEIYKGLAAAMDADLETDRLARIRVLALMSLHCEGYEGAEAASLHLCQAIHQAQTVGLHLDRPGRTSADPLVKLFWCLWTLDKMHASIGGRPVLLADRDIGIEKPDTKIQGAFGVWLAISDLLATVISFYRPSAGTTSGWEEGFPAFEDIVGDDAHDVDFASLGVFHASQRPGRFY
;
A
#
# COMPACT_ATOMS: atom_id res chain seq x y z
N MET A 1 -15.41 -21.30 -1.92
CA MET A 1 -14.68 -21.86 -0.76
C MET A 1 -13.15 -21.91 -0.94
N ARG A 2 -12.58 -21.86 -2.16
CA ARG A 2 -11.11 -21.79 -2.42
C ARG A 2 -10.36 -20.56 -1.89
N ALA A 3 -11.06 -19.54 -1.37
CA ALA A 3 -10.47 -18.30 -0.90
C ALA A 3 -9.82 -18.44 0.50
N CYS A 4 -10.27 -19.41 1.29
CA CYS A 4 -9.78 -19.68 2.65
C CYS A 4 -8.55 -20.60 2.65
N ASP A 5 -8.23 -21.20 1.50
CA ASP A 5 -7.10 -22.11 1.35
C ASP A 5 -5.83 -21.33 1.03
N ARG A 6 -4.69 -21.81 1.54
CA ARG A 6 -3.38 -21.28 1.19
C ARG A 6 -3.04 -21.64 -0.25
N LEU A 7 -2.35 -20.72 -0.92
CA LEU A 7 -1.77 -20.98 -2.22
C LEU A 7 -0.62 -22.01 -2.09
N PRO A 8 -0.28 -22.72 -3.18
CA PRO A 8 0.84 -23.65 -3.18
C PRO A 8 2.13 -22.98 -2.71
N PRO A 9 3.01 -23.67 -1.97
CA PRO A 9 4.32 -23.14 -1.58
C PRO A 9 5.14 -22.62 -2.78
N THR A 10 5.07 -23.34 -3.92
CA THR A 10 5.69 -22.99 -5.20
C THR A 10 5.21 -21.67 -5.80
N THR A 11 4.08 -21.14 -5.33
CA THR A 11 3.54 -19.82 -5.66
C THR A 11 3.83 -18.84 -4.54
N ARG A 12 3.51 -19.21 -3.29
CA ARG A 12 3.56 -18.31 -2.15
C ARG A 12 4.97 -17.84 -1.81
N GLU A 13 5.95 -18.74 -1.80
CA GLU A 13 7.32 -18.40 -1.37
C GLU A 13 8.00 -17.43 -2.36
N PRO A 14 8.00 -17.67 -3.69
CA PRO A 14 8.60 -16.73 -4.63
C PRO A 14 7.89 -15.37 -4.64
N LEU A 15 6.54 -15.36 -4.59
CA LEU A 15 5.78 -14.10 -4.58
C LEU A 15 5.99 -13.31 -3.29
N THR A 16 6.19 -13.99 -2.15
CA THR A 16 6.54 -13.34 -0.88
C THR A 16 7.87 -12.61 -1.00
N GLU A 17 8.90 -13.24 -1.56
CA GLU A 17 10.20 -12.60 -1.75
C GLU A 17 10.15 -11.44 -2.76
N ILE A 18 9.38 -11.59 -3.84
CA ILE A 18 9.13 -10.49 -4.78
C ILE A 18 8.46 -9.32 -4.07
N TYR A 19 7.40 -9.56 -3.28
CA TYR A 19 6.71 -8.51 -2.54
C TYR A 19 7.66 -7.73 -1.62
N PHE A 20 8.44 -8.45 -0.81
CA PHE A 20 9.32 -7.77 0.14
C PHE A 20 10.50 -7.04 -0.52
N SER A 21 10.97 -7.52 -1.68
CA SER A 21 12.08 -6.89 -2.41
C SER A 21 11.66 -5.75 -3.33
N LYS A 22 10.40 -5.73 -3.79
CA LYS A 22 9.90 -4.76 -4.78
C LYS A 22 8.85 -3.78 -4.25
N VAL A 23 8.14 -4.12 -3.17
CA VAL A 23 7.01 -3.32 -2.69
C VAL A 23 7.17 -2.94 -1.23
N ASN A 24 7.41 -3.91 -0.33
CA ASN A 24 7.44 -3.63 1.10
C ASN A 24 8.60 -2.70 1.52
N HIS A 25 9.68 -2.61 0.75
CA HIS A 25 10.76 -1.66 1.03
C HIS A 25 10.36 -0.20 0.74
N ILE A 26 9.39 0.01 -0.16
CA ILE A 26 8.79 1.32 -0.48
C ILE A 26 7.63 1.62 0.46
N ILE A 27 6.75 0.65 0.69
CA ILE A 27 5.54 0.79 1.53
C ILE A 27 5.53 -0.37 2.55
N PRO A 28 6.20 -0.22 3.71
CA PRO A 28 6.40 -1.28 4.69
C PRO A 28 5.13 -1.61 5.51
N LEU A 29 4.10 -2.13 4.83
CA LEU A 29 2.84 -2.56 5.42
C LEU A 29 3.00 -3.81 6.30
N VAL A 30 3.92 -4.69 5.94
CA VAL A 30 4.14 -5.98 6.59
C VAL A 30 5.53 -6.02 7.21
N ASP A 31 5.60 -6.40 8.48
CA ASP A 31 6.87 -6.65 9.14
C ASP A 31 7.45 -7.99 8.65
N ARG A 32 8.63 -7.94 8.01
CA ARG A 32 9.22 -9.13 7.37
C ARG A 32 9.55 -10.20 8.40
N GLU A 33 10.17 -9.83 9.51
CA GLU A 33 10.63 -10.78 10.53
C GLU A 33 9.45 -11.49 11.20
N ALA A 34 8.43 -10.75 11.61
CA ALA A 34 7.21 -11.31 12.17
C ALA A 34 6.48 -12.20 11.15
N PHE A 35 6.47 -11.81 9.87
CA PHE A 35 5.81 -12.57 8.82
C PHE A 35 6.56 -13.85 8.42
N THR A 36 7.90 -13.85 8.40
CA THR A 36 8.69 -15.02 8.02
C THR A 36 8.95 -15.98 9.17
N SER A 37 8.79 -15.53 10.43
CA SER A 37 8.98 -16.37 11.62
C SER A 37 8.28 -17.73 11.52
N THR A 38 9.05 -18.80 11.73
CA THR A 38 8.59 -20.20 11.69
C THR A 38 7.70 -20.54 12.89
N LEU A 39 7.91 -19.86 14.01
CA LEU A 39 7.07 -19.99 15.22
C LEU A 39 5.61 -19.60 14.98
N ALA A 40 5.34 -18.83 13.92
CA ALA A 40 4.01 -18.34 13.55
C ALA A 40 3.39 -19.07 12.34
N GLU A 41 4.01 -20.12 11.78
CA GLU A 41 3.53 -20.72 10.51
C GLU A 41 2.05 -21.12 10.53
N ASN A 42 1.61 -21.78 11.60
CA ASN A 42 0.22 -22.22 11.76
C ASN A 42 -0.76 -21.08 12.11
N SER A 43 -0.26 -19.91 12.51
CA SER A 43 -1.06 -18.73 12.86
C SER A 43 -1.00 -17.61 11.83
N LYS A 44 -0.22 -17.77 10.74
CA LYS A 44 -0.16 -16.78 9.66
C LYS A 44 -1.53 -16.65 8.99
N SER A 45 -1.98 -15.40 8.83
CA SER A 45 -3.19 -15.08 8.10
C SER A 45 -3.07 -15.55 6.65
N VAL A 46 -3.96 -16.46 6.25
CA VAL A 46 -4.07 -16.91 4.86
C VAL A 46 -4.44 -15.75 3.94
N PHE A 47 -5.27 -14.83 4.42
CA PHE A 47 -5.70 -13.67 3.65
C PHE A 47 -4.56 -12.69 3.42
N LEU A 48 -3.70 -12.46 4.42
CA LEU A 48 -2.51 -11.62 4.26
C LEU A 48 -1.53 -12.22 3.26
N GLU A 49 -1.28 -13.52 3.31
CA GLU A 49 -0.44 -14.22 2.32
C GLU A 49 -0.99 -14.07 0.89
N ARG A 50 -2.30 -14.21 0.74
CA ARG A 50 -2.97 -14.05 -0.56
C ARG A 50 -2.93 -12.59 -1.04
N ALA A 51 -3.07 -11.61 -0.15
CA ALA A 51 -2.95 -10.20 -0.50
C ALA A 51 -1.52 -9.81 -0.92
N ILE A 52 -0.51 -10.37 -0.26
CA ILE A 52 0.90 -10.27 -0.68
C ILE A 52 1.07 -10.84 -2.10
N CYS A 53 0.52 -12.03 -2.36
CA CYS A 53 0.56 -12.64 -3.69
C CYS A 53 -0.17 -11.80 -4.75
N LEU A 54 -1.30 -11.18 -4.42
CA LEU A 54 -2.05 -10.30 -5.32
C LEU A 54 -1.20 -9.12 -5.80
N VAL A 55 -0.44 -8.52 -4.90
CA VAL A 55 0.42 -7.37 -5.20
C VAL A 55 1.66 -7.82 -5.97
N ALA A 56 2.33 -8.88 -5.52
CA ALA A 56 3.54 -9.42 -6.16
C ALA A 56 3.31 -9.96 -7.57
N ALA A 57 2.14 -10.52 -7.85
CA ALA A 57 1.83 -11.14 -9.15
C ALA A 57 1.87 -10.16 -10.34
N LYS A 58 1.92 -8.85 -10.08
CA LYS A 58 2.09 -7.80 -11.09
C LYS A 58 3.52 -7.70 -11.61
N ASP A 59 4.50 -8.19 -10.85
CA ASP A 59 5.89 -8.22 -11.27
C ASP A 59 6.09 -9.27 -12.38
N ARG A 60 6.99 -8.97 -13.32
CA ARG A 60 7.29 -9.88 -14.44
C ARG A 60 7.94 -11.19 -13.97
N ASP A 61 8.70 -11.13 -12.87
CA ASP A 61 9.44 -12.28 -12.33
C ASP A 61 8.48 -13.25 -11.61
N ALA A 62 7.25 -12.83 -11.31
CA ALA A 62 6.22 -13.69 -10.71
C ALA A 62 5.62 -14.69 -11.72
N ARG A 63 5.71 -14.44 -13.03
CA ARG A 63 5.06 -15.22 -14.11
C ARG A 63 5.26 -16.74 -14.02
N PRO A 64 6.45 -17.29 -13.70
CA PRO A 64 6.66 -18.73 -13.62
C PRO A 64 5.97 -19.41 -12.42
N HIS A 65 5.41 -18.62 -11.50
CA HIS A 65 4.94 -19.07 -10.20
C HIS A 65 3.42 -18.95 -10.02
N LEU A 66 2.69 -18.38 -10.98
CA LEU A 66 1.26 -18.03 -10.85
C LEU A 66 0.33 -19.24 -10.96
N ARG A 67 0.20 -20.01 -9.88
CA ARG A 67 -0.69 -21.18 -9.76
C ARG A 67 -1.64 -21.03 -8.58
N LEU A 68 -2.87 -21.47 -8.75
CA LEU A 68 -3.87 -21.46 -7.65
C LEU A 68 -3.91 -22.78 -6.86
N ALA A 69 -3.33 -23.86 -7.39
CA ALA A 69 -3.32 -25.19 -6.78
C ALA A 69 -2.00 -25.92 -7.11
N VAL A 70 -1.61 -26.91 -6.30
CA VAL A 70 -0.29 -27.58 -6.35
C VAL A 70 0.01 -28.13 -7.76
N ASP A 71 -0.98 -28.78 -8.37
CA ASP A 71 -0.89 -29.33 -9.73
C ASP A 71 -1.69 -28.51 -10.76
N GLY A 72 -2.05 -27.27 -10.43
CA GLY A 72 -2.82 -26.38 -11.30
C GLY A 72 -1.96 -25.80 -12.43
N SER A 73 -2.58 -25.40 -13.54
CA SER A 73 -1.88 -24.72 -14.65
C SER A 73 -1.32 -23.35 -14.24
N LEU A 74 -0.27 -22.89 -14.93
CA LEU A 74 0.15 -21.50 -14.85
C LEU A 74 -0.93 -20.61 -15.45
N LEU A 75 -1.24 -19.52 -14.75
CA LEU A 75 -2.22 -18.53 -15.18
C LEU A 75 -1.53 -17.25 -15.66
N PRO A 76 -2.12 -16.55 -16.65
CA PRO A 76 -1.76 -15.17 -16.91
C PRO A 76 -1.93 -14.30 -15.65
N ALA A 77 -1.06 -13.30 -15.48
CA ALA A 77 -1.06 -12.43 -14.29
C ALA A 77 -2.44 -11.83 -13.97
N ARG A 78 -3.14 -11.31 -14.99
CA ARG A 78 -4.47 -10.74 -14.83
C ARG A 78 -5.50 -11.76 -14.32
N GLU A 79 -5.48 -12.99 -14.84
CA GLU A 79 -6.41 -14.04 -14.42
C GLU A 79 -6.11 -14.48 -12.98
N PHE A 80 -4.84 -14.67 -12.66
CA PHE A 80 -4.40 -14.97 -11.29
C PHE A 80 -4.86 -13.88 -10.31
N CYS A 81 -4.55 -12.62 -10.59
CA CYS A 81 -4.94 -11.48 -9.74
C CYS A 81 -6.45 -11.40 -9.58
N SER A 82 -7.24 -11.58 -10.65
CA SER A 82 -8.70 -11.57 -10.59
C SER A 82 -9.24 -12.64 -9.63
N GLU A 83 -8.73 -13.87 -9.70
CA GLU A 83 -9.17 -14.96 -8.81
C GLU A 83 -8.74 -14.75 -7.36
N ILE A 84 -7.53 -14.24 -7.13
CA ILE A 84 -7.08 -13.88 -5.77
C ILE A 84 -7.94 -12.76 -5.20
N TYR A 85 -8.16 -11.68 -5.96
CA TYR A 85 -8.92 -10.52 -5.53
C TYR A 85 -10.39 -10.86 -5.23
N LYS A 86 -11.08 -11.61 -6.10
CA LYS A 86 -12.45 -12.08 -5.86
C LYS A 86 -12.55 -12.86 -4.53
N GLY A 87 -11.58 -13.72 -4.26
CA GLY A 87 -11.52 -14.48 -3.02
C GLY A 87 -11.30 -13.61 -1.79
N LEU A 88 -10.39 -12.64 -1.88
CA LEU A 88 -10.12 -11.69 -0.80
C LEU A 88 -11.32 -10.78 -0.52
N ALA A 89 -11.93 -10.21 -1.55
CA ALA A 89 -13.11 -9.36 -1.41
C ALA A 89 -14.25 -10.11 -0.69
N ALA A 90 -14.58 -11.31 -1.16
CA ALA A 90 -15.60 -12.14 -0.51
C ALA A 90 -15.25 -12.47 0.95
N ALA A 91 -13.97 -12.73 1.26
CA ALA A 91 -13.53 -13.01 2.62
C ALA A 91 -13.58 -11.78 3.54
N MET A 92 -13.24 -10.59 3.04
CA MET A 92 -13.34 -9.34 3.79
C MET A 92 -14.79 -8.94 4.04
N ASP A 93 -15.68 -9.13 3.04
CA ASP A 93 -17.11 -8.85 3.16
C ASP A 93 -17.80 -9.79 4.17
N ALA A 94 -17.36 -11.06 4.23
CA ALA A 94 -17.85 -12.05 5.18
C ALA A 94 -17.14 -12.01 6.55
N ASP A 95 -16.28 -11.01 6.79
CA ASP A 95 -15.50 -10.83 8.03
C ASP A 95 -14.71 -12.07 8.50
N LEU A 96 -14.09 -12.77 7.54
CA LEU A 96 -13.36 -14.01 7.84
C LEU A 96 -11.96 -13.79 8.45
N GLU A 97 -11.37 -12.60 8.30
CA GLU A 97 -10.11 -12.26 8.95
C GLU A 97 -10.37 -11.68 10.34
N THR A 98 -10.14 -12.51 11.37
CA THR A 98 -10.40 -12.15 12.76
C THR A 98 -9.31 -11.27 13.37
N ASP A 99 -8.07 -11.36 12.87
CA ASP A 99 -6.99 -10.49 13.35
C ASP A 99 -7.16 -9.09 12.73
N ARG A 100 -7.48 -8.11 13.56
CA ARG A 100 -7.77 -6.73 13.12
C ARG A 100 -6.58 -6.10 12.40
N LEU A 101 -5.35 -6.39 12.82
CA LEU A 101 -4.15 -5.80 12.22
C LEU A 101 -3.81 -6.49 10.89
N ALA A 102 -4.04 -7.80 10.77
CA ALA A 102 -3.94 -8.52 9.51
C ALA A 102 -5.01 -8.01 8.54
N ARG A 103 -6.24 -7.79 8.99
CA ARG A 103 -7.32 -7.23 8.18
C ARG A 103 -6.98 -5.85 7.62
N ILE A 104 -6.47 -4.94 8.46
CA ILE A 104 -6.00 -3.61 8.01
C ILE A 104 -4.96 -3.75 6.90
N ARG A 105 -3.98 -4.65 7.06
CA ARG A 105 -2.93 -4.88 6.05
C ARG A 105 -3.48 -5.50 4.77
N VAL A 106 -4.40 -6.46 4.86
CA VAL A 106 -5.08 -7.05 3.70
C VAL A 106 -5.80 -5.97 2.90
N LEU A 107 -6.61 -5.14 3.56
CA LEU A 107 -7.35 -4.06 2.91
C LEU A 107 -6.40 -3.01 2.29
N ALA A 108 -5.32 -2.65 2.96
CA ALA A 108 -4.30 -1.75 2.42
C ALA A 108 -3.58 -2.34 1.19
N LEU A 109 -3.30 -3.65 1.17
CA LEU A 109 -2.72 -4.31 0.00
C LEU A 109 -3.73 -4.43 -1.14
N MET A 110 -5.01 -4.68 -0.83
CA MET A 110 -6.09 -4.68 -1.83
C MET A 110 -6.28 -3.31 -2.46
N SER A 111 -6.01 -2.20 -1.76
CA SER A 111 -6.08 -0.86 -2.35
C SER A 111 -5.03 -0.60 -3.43
N LEU A 112 -3.97 -1.41 -3.48
CA LEU A 112 -2.97 -1.37 -4.55
C LEU A 112 -3.43 -2.12 -5.82
N HIS A 113 -4.60 -2.76 -5.78
CA HIS A 113 -5.17 -3.52 -6.89
C HIS A 113 -6.31 -2.74 -7.58
N CYS A 114 -5.98 -2.10 -8.70
CA CYS A 114 -6.95 -1.47 -9.60
C CYS A 114 -7.05 -2.28 -10.90
N GLU A 115 -8.14 -3.04 -11.08
CA GLU A 115 -8.44 -3.73 -12.35
C GLU A 115 -9.91 -3.55 -12.75
N GLY A 116 -10.16 -3.42 -14.06
CA GLY A 116 -11.51 -3.23 -14.60
C GLY A 116 -12.03 -1.79 -14.49
N TYR A 117 -13.28 -1.59 -14.92
CA TYR A 117 -13.91 -0.26 -14.98
C TYR A 117 -14.08 0.38 -13.60
N GLU A 118 -14.48 -0.40 -12.59
CA GLU A 118 -14.69 0.06 -11.21
C GLU A 118 -13.45 -0.15 -10.31
N GLY A 119 -12.31 -0.51 -10.90
CA GLY A 119 -11.11 -0.89 -10.14
C GLY A 119 -10.60 0.22 -9.22
N ALA A 120 -10.63 1.47 -9.67
CA ALA A 120 -10.21 2.61 -8.87
C ALA A 120 -11.16 2.89 -7.69
N GLU A 121 -12.46 2.69 -7.88
CA GLU A 121 -13.47 2.87 -6.84
C GLU A 121 -13.31 1.79 -5.77
N ALA A 122 -13.23 0.53 -6.17
CA ALA A 122 -13.03 -0.58 -5.26
C ALA A 122 -11.72 -0.44 -4.47
N ALA A 123 -10.62 -0.08 -5.14
CA ALA A 123 -9.34 0.18 -4.49
C ALA A 123 -9.45 1.30 -3.43
N SER A 124 -10.12 2.41 -3.75
CA SER A 124 -10.35 3.50 -2.80
C SER A 124 -11.23 3.10 -1.62
N LEU A 125 -12.22 2.22 -1.83
CA LEU A 125 -13.07 1.69 -0.76
C LEU A 125 -12.27 0.83 0.22
N HIS A 126 -11.41 -0.06 -0.28
CA HIS A 126 -10.53 -0.88 0.56
C HIS A 126 -9.60 -0.02 1.42
N LEU A 127 -9.03 1.04 0.86
CA LEU A 127 -8.21 1.98 1.63
C LEU A 127 -9.03 2.71 2.70
N CYS A 128 -10.24 3.15 2.38
CA CYS A 128 -11.15 3.78 3.34
C CYS A 128 -11.45 2.86 4.52
N GLN A 129 -11.74 1.58 4.25
CA GLN A 129 -11.95 0.57 5.28
C GLN A 129 -10.68 0.34 6.12
N ALA A 130 -9.51 0.25 5.50
CA ALA A 130 -8.23 0.09 6.21
C ALA A 130 -7.96 1.26 7.17
N ILE A 131 -8.15 2.49 6.71
CA ILE A 131 -7.96 3.72 7.49
C ILE A 131 -8.97 3.78 8.64
N HIS A 132 -10.24 3.51 8.37
CA HIS A 132 -11.29 3.47 9.39
C HIS A 132 -10.95 2.47 10.50
N GLN A 133 -10.51 1.26 10.14
CA GLN A 133 -10.12 0.25 11.12
C GLN A 133 -8.85 0.64 11.88
N ALA A 134 -7.85 1.22 11.21
CA ALA A 134 -6.64 1.74 11.86
C ALA A 134 -6.95 2.85 12.88
N GLN A 135 -7.89 3.75 12.56
CA GLN A 135 -8.37 4.77 13.48
C GLN A 135 -9.12 4.15 14.66
N THR A 136 -10.01 3.19 14.39
CA THR A 136 -10.81 2.50 15.42
C THR A 136 -9.95 1.77 16.45
N VAL A 137 -8.84 1.14 16.02
CA VAL A 137 -7.90 0.50 16.96
C VAL A 137 -6.88 1.48 17.54
N GLY A 138 -6.96 2.77 17.19
CA GLY A 138 -6.15 3.84 17.75
C GLY A 138 -4.70 3.86 17.28
N LEU A 139 -4.41 3.45 16.03
CA LEU A 139 -3.04 3.49 15.51
C LEU A 139 -2.48 4.92 15.37
N HIS A 140 -3.36 5.90 15.16
CA HIS A 140 -3.07 7.33 15.04
C HIS A 140 -2.76 8.02 16.38
N LEU A 141 -2.99 7.34 17.52
CA LEU A 141 -2.82 7.91 18.85
C LEU A 141 -1.46 7.50 19.44
N ASP A 142 -0.82 8.44 20.14
CA ASP A 142 0.36 8.15 20.92
C ASP A 142 0.02 7.27 22.14
N ARG A 143 0.97 6.42 22.53
CA ARG A 143 0.82 5.49 23.66
C ARG A 143 2.12 5.45 24.47
N PRO A 144 2.04 5.33 25.81
CA PRO A 144 3.23 5.20 26.64
C PRO A 144 4.13 4.05 26.18
N GLY A 145 5.42 4.34 25.97
CA GLY A 145 6.43 3.34 25.56
C GLY A 145 6.48 3.06 24.06
N ARG A 146 5.68 3.76 23.24
CA ARG A 146 5.75 3.67 21.79
C ARG A 146 6.98 4.40 21.26
N THR A 147 7.63 3.85 20.26
CA THR A 147 8.79 4.47 19.60
C THR A 147 8.50 4.63 18.11
N SER A 148 9.23 5.51 17.42
CA SER A 148 9.14 5.64 15.96
C SER A 148 9.53 4.36 15.21
N ALA A 149 10.26 3.44 15.86
CA ALA A 149 10.61 2.14 15.31
C ALA A 149 9.48 1.10 15.38
N ASP A 150 8.40 1.37 16.12
CA ASP A 150 7.25 0.46 16.27
C ASP A 150 6.63 0.13 14.90
N PRO A 151 6.53 -1.16 14.52
CA PRO A 151 5.89 -1.59 13.27
C PRO A 151 4.46 -1.06 13.09
N LEU A 152 3.72 -0.80 14.17
CA LEU A 152 2.38 -0.22 14.10
C LEU A 152 2.39 1.28 13.78
N VAL A 153 3.44 2.01 14.20
CA VAL A 153 3.65 3.40 13.78
C VAL A 153 3.94 3.43 12.29
N LYS A 154 4.83 2.56 11.82
CA LYS A 154 5.13 2.41 10.39
C LYS A 154 3.90 2.05 9.56
N LEU A 155 3.08 1.11 10.04
CA LEU A 155 1.81 0.75 9.38
C LEU A 155 0.88 1.96 9.23
N PHE A 156 0.72 2.76 10.28
CA PHE A 156 -0.11 3.97 10.20
C PHE A 156 0.42 4.95 9.15
N TRP A 157 1.73 5.22 9.15
CA TRP A 157 2.32 6.13 8.17
C TRP A 157 2.26 5.60 6.74
N CYS A 158 2.32 4.27 6.54
CA CYS A 158 2.02 3.68 5.23
C CYS A 158 0.59 4.03 4.77
N LEU A 159 -0.42 3.87 5.63
CA LEU A 159 -1.80 4.24 5.31
C LEU A 159 -1.94 5.73 4.99
N TRP A 160 -1.21 6.58 5.71
CA TRP A 160 -1.16 8.02 5.43
C TRP A 160 -0.59 8.30 4.03
N THR A 161 0.50 7.65 3.64
CA THR A 161 1.05 7.81 2.28
C THR A 161 0.10 7.31 1.19
N LEU A 162 -0.58 6.18 1.42
CA LEU A 162 -1.57 5.63 0.49
C LEU A 162 -2.78 6.58 0.34
N ASP A 163 -3.22 7.22 1.42
CA ASP A 163 -4.29 8.23 1.38
C ASP A 163 -3.91 9.40 0.46
N LYS A 164 -2.68 9.92 0.56
CA LYS A 164 -2.23 11.02 -0.32
C LYS A 164 -2.11 10.57 -1.77
N MET A 165 -1.63 9.35 -2.01
CA MET A 165 -1.56 8.76 -3.35
C MET A 165 -2.95 8.59 -3.98
N HIS A 166 -3.92 8.03 -3.25
CA HIS A 166 -5.27 7.84 -3.78
C HIS A 166 -6.00 9.17 -3.99
N ALA A 167 -5.80 10.13 -3.10
CA ALA A 167 -6.36 11.48 -3.25
C ALA A 167 -5.82 12.19 -4.50
N SER A 168 -4.51 12.10 -4.76
CA SER A 168 -3.88 12.74 -5.92
C SER A 168 -4.24 12.06 -7.25
N ILE A 169 -4.26 10.73 -7.31
CA ILE A 169 -4.55 9.97 -8.53
C ILE A 169 -6.05 10.00 -8.87
N GLY A 170 -6.90 9.82 -7.86
CA GLY A 170 -8.35 9.62 -8.06
C GLY A 170 -9.21 10.87 -7.84
N GLY A 171 -8.60 12.02 -7.53
CA GLY A 171 -9.31 13.23 -7.14
C GLY A 171 -10.21 13.02 -5.91
N ARG A 172 -9.81 12.13 -5.00
CA ARG A 172 -10.61 11.73 -3.84
C ARG A 172 -10.33 12.64 -2.65
N PRO A 173 -11.30 12.85 -1.73
CA PRO A 173 -11.03 13.53 -0.48
C PRO A 173 -9.98 12.77 0.35
N VAL A 174 -9.09 13.53 0.97
CA VAL A 174 -8.12 13.01 1.95
C VAL A 174 -8.86 12.53 3.19
N LEU A 175 -8.63 11.28 3.59
CA LEU A 175 -9.29 10.64 4.72
C LEU A 175 -8.55 10.89 6.04
N LEU A 176 -7.22 10.97 6.01
CA LEU A 176 -6.39 11.26 7.18
C LEU A 176 -6.03 12.74 7.21
N ALA A 177 -6.78 13.50 8.00
CA ALA A 177 -6.43 14.88 8.29
C ALA A 177 -5.28 14.93 9.30
N ASP A 178 -4.22 15.66 8.96
CA ASP A 178 -2.99 15.69 9.77
C ASP A 178 -3.22 16.22 11.20
N ARG A 179 -4.25 17.05 11.39
CA ARG A 179 -4.65 17.57 12.72
C ARG A 179 -5.18 16.50 13.68
N ASP A 180 -5.61 15.36 13.16
CA ASP A 180 -6.18 14.25 13.93
C ASP A 180 -5.14 13.17 14.24
N ILE A 181 -3.85 13.42 13.94
CA ILE A 181 -2.76 12.47 14.13
C ILE A 181 -1.99 12.87 15.40
N GLY A 182 -2.01 11.98 16.39
CA GLY A 182 -1.34 12.20 17.68
C GLY A 182 0.06 11.60 17.77
N ILE A 183 0.52 10.86 16.75
CA ILE A 183 1.87 10.28 16.71
C ILE A 183 2.81 11.13 15.87
N GLU A 184 4.10 11.14 16.24
CA GLU A 184 5.12 11.85 15.49
C GLU A 184 5.32 11.22 14.10
N LYS A 185 5.54 12.10 13.10
CA LYS A 185 5.91 11.69 11.75
C LYS A 185 7.36 11.18 11.76
N PRO A 186 7.68 10.06 11.09
CA PRO A 186 9.04 9.60 10.94
C PRO A 186 9.85 10.67 10.20
N ASP A 187 11.10 10.88 10.61
CA ASP A 187 11.97 11.84 9.92
C ASP A 187 12.10 11.43 8.43
N THR A 188 11.85 12.36 7.51
CA THR A 188 12.00 12.11 6.07
C THR A 188 13.45 11.85 5.68
N LYS A 189 14.41 12.19 6.54
CA LYS A 189 15.83 11.82 6.43
C LYS A 189 16.10 10.35 6.76
N ILE A 190 15.09 9.55 7.09
CA ILE A 190 15.23 8.10 7.20
C ILE A 190 15.70 7.59 5.83
N GLN A 191 16.94 7.10 5.80
CA GLN A 191 17.54 6.53 4.60
C GLN A 191 16.70 5.35 4.09
N GLY A 192 16.54 5.27 2.77
CA GLY A 192 15.87 4.17 2.08
C GLY A 192 14.54 4.55 1.39
N ALA A 193 13.99 3.61 0.64
CA ALA A 193 12.88 3.88 -0.28
C ALA A 193 11.59 4.38 0.39
N PHE A 194 11.30 3.95 1.64
CA PHE A 194 10.16 4.48 2.38
C PHE A 194 10.31 5.95 2.76
N GLY A 195 11.53 6.42 3.07
CA GLY A 195 11.78 7.85 3.36
C GLY A 195 11.50 8.73 2.14
N VAL A 196 11.99 8.30 0.97
CA VAL A 196 11.69 8.94 -0.32
C VAL A 196 10.19 8.93 -0.61
N TRP A 197 9.51 7.79 -0.41
CA TRP A 197 8.07 7.68 -0.59
C TRP A 197 7.27 8.59 0.36
N LEU A 198 7.72 8.73 1.61
CA LEU A 198 7.13 9.63 2.58
C LEU A 198 7.30 11.10 2.17
N ALA A 199 8.48 11.49 1.69
CA ALA A 199 8.76 12.83 1.17
C ALA A 199 7.91 13.16 -0.07
N ILE A 200 7.76 12.21 -1.00
CA ILE A 200 6.85 12.35 -2.15
C ILE A 200 5.40 12.53 -1.66
N SER A 201 4.99 11.77 -0.65
CA SER A 201 3.65 11.87 -0.07
C SER A 201 3.41 13.21 0.63
N ASP A 202 4.43 13.82 1.23
CA ASP A 202 4.38 15.20 1.75
C ASP A 202 4.20 16.24 0.64
N LEU A 203 4.90 16.06 -0.48
CA LEU A 203 4.67 16.90 -1.66
C LEU A 203 3.23 16.72 -2.17
N LEU A 204 2.73 15.49 -2.26
CA LEU A 204 1.34 15.23 -2.64
C LEU A 204 0.34 15.89 -1.68
N ALA A 205 0.56 15.80 -0.36
CA ALA A 205 -0.29 16.47 0.63
C ALA A 205 -0.29 18.00 0.44
N THR A 206 0.87 18.57 0.14
CA THR A 206 1.05 19.98 -0.17
C THR A 206 0.30 20.37 -1.44
N VAL A 207 0.49 19.63 -2.54
CA VAL A 207 -0.23 19.83 -3.81
C VAL A 207 -1.74 19.76 -3.60
N ILE A 208 -2.23 18.71 -2.93
CA ILE A 208 -3.67 18.54 -2.64
C ILE A 208 -4.23 19.77 -1.91
N SER A 209 -3.48 20.36 -0.98
CA SER A 209 -3.94 21.52 -0.21
C SER A 209 -4.31 22.74 -1.07
N PHE A 210 -3.62 22.94 -2.20
CA PHE A 210 -3.90 24.06 -3.13
C PHE A 210 -5.12 23.84 -4.00
N TYR A 211 -5.47 22.58 -4.26
CA TYR A 211 -6.63 22.20 -5.07
C TYR A 211 -7.82 21.77 -4.23
N ARG A 212 -7.75 21.91 -2.90
CA ARG A 212 -8.88 21.59 -2.02
C ARG A 212 -10.09 22.45 -2.44
N PRO A 213 -11.27 21.83 -2.66
CA PRO A 213 -12.48 22.57 -2.94
C PRO A 213 -12.72 23.61 -1.84
N SER A 214 -12.85 24.87 -2.24
CA SER A 214 -13.19 25.97 -1.35
C SER A 214 -14.42 26.69 -1.90
N ALA A 215 -15.25 27.24 -1.01
CA ALA A 215 -16.39 28.06 -1.44
C ALA A 215 -15.97 29.44 -2.00
N GLY A 216 -14.66 29.75 -2.02
CA GLY A 216 -14.10 31.02 -2.50
C GLY A 216 -13.51 30.92 -3.91
N THR A 217 -13.23 32.09 -4.52
CA THR A 217 -12.83 32.25 -5.93
C THR A 217 -11.36 31.95 -6.24
N THR A 218 -10.57 31.52 -5.25
CA THR A 218 -9.12 31.31 -5.40
C THR A 218 -8.80 29.83 -5.31
N SER A 219 -8.46 29.21 -6.43
CA SER A 219 -7.87 27.86 -6.47
C SER A 219 -6.73 27.84 -7.47
N GLY A 220 -5.52 27.48 -7.03
CA GLY A 220 -4.42 27.16 -7.94
C GLY A 220 -3.03 27.62 -7.50
N TRP A 221 -2.05 26.75 -7.73
CA TRP A 221 -0.62 27.05 -7.80
C TRP A 221 -0.30 27.71 -9.14
N GLU A 222 0.37 28.87 -9.14
CA GLU A 222 0.88 29.52 -10.36
C GLU A 222 2.42 29.52 -10.47
N GLU A 223 3.20 29.38 -9.37
CA GLU A 223 4.68 29.41 -9.41
C GLU A 223 5.36 28.50 -8.35
N GLY A 224 6.52 27.90 -8.68
CA GLY A 224 7.46 27.30 -7.70
C GLY A 224 7.46 25.76 -7.50
N PHE A 225 7.11 24.96 -8.51
CA PHE A 225 7.12 23.49 -8.40
C PHE A 225 8.55 22.93 -8.26
N PRO A 226 8.88 22.16 -7.19
CA PRO A 226 10.21 21.57 -7.01
C PRO A 226 10.46 20.45 -8.05
N ALA A 227 11.67 20.38 -8.59
CA ALA A 227 12.04 19.32 -9.52
C ALA A 227 12.15 17.97 -8.78
N PHE A 228 12.04 16.86 -9.52
CA PHE A 228 12.24 15.52 -8.96
C PHE A 228 13.61 15.39 -8.28
N GLU A 229 14.63 16.02 -8.85
CA GLU A 229 15.99 16.06 -8.29
C GLU A 229 16.04 16.76 -6.92
N ASP A 230 15.22 17.81 -6.71
CA ASP A 230 15.15 18.53 -5.43
C ASP A 230 14.52 17.67 -4.31
N ILE A 231 13.69 16.69 -4.68
CA ILE A 231 12.99 15.79 -3.75
C ILE A 231 13.86 14.59 -3.38
N VAL A 232 14.61 14.06 -4.35
CA VAL A 232 15.44 12.86 -4.16
C VAL A 232 16.82 13.19 -3.58
N GLY A 233 17.34 14.41 -3.82
CA GLY A 233 18.69 14.79 -3.42
C GLY A 233 19.77 13.96 -4.12
N ASP A 234 21.01 14.00 -3.60
CA ASP A 234 22.16 13.23 -4.14
C ASP A 234 22.03 11.70 -3.95
N ASP A 235 21.01 11.23 -3.22
CA ASP A 235 20.79 9.81 -2.88
C ASP A 235 20.07 9.01 -3.99
N ALA A 236 19.87 9.60 -5.18
CA ALA A 236 19.25 8.94 -6.33
C ALA A 236 19.97 7.66 -6.79
N HIS A 237 21.24 7.50 -6.41
CA HIS A 237 22.07 6.36 -6.79
C HIS A 237 21.71 5.05 -6.07
N ASP A 238 21.00 5.10 -4.94
CA ASP A 238 20.63 3.92 -4.14
C ASP A 238 19.22 3.38 -4.45
N VAL A 239 18.48 4.02 -5.38
CA VAL A 239 17.11 3.66 -5.75
C VAL A 239 17.09 2.98 -7.12
N ASP A 240 16.62 1.73 -7.20
CA ASP A 240 16.59 1.01 -8.49
C ASP A 240 15.62 1.65 -9.52
N PHE A 241 15.90 1.44 -10.80
CA PHE A 241 15.13 2.02 -11.91
C PHE A 241 13.65 1.59 -11.92
N ALA A 242 13.33 0.43 -11.35
CA ALA A 242 11.97 -0.06 -11.24
C ALA A 242 11.18 0.73 -10.17
N SER A 243 11.83 1.08 -9.05
CA SER A 243 11.27 1.91 -7.98
C SER A 243 11.06 3.35 -8.46
N LEU A 244 11.98 3.89 -9.26
CA LEU A 244 11.85 5.21 -9.90
C LEU A 244 10.62 5.33 -10.82
N GLY A 245 10.27 4.25 -11.54
CA GLY A 245 9.07 4.22 -12.39
C GLY A 245 7.76 4.37 -11.61
N VAL A 246 7.69 3.81 -10.40
CA VAL A 246 6.56 3.96 -9.48
C VAL A 246 6.47 5.40 -8.97
N PHE A 247 7.60 6.00 -8.62
CA PHE A 247 7.65 7.39 -8.15
C PHE A 247 7.23 8.39 -9.24
N HIS A 248 7.71 8.24 -10.48
CA HIS A 248 7.38 9.15 -11.57
C HIS A 248 5.90 9.11 -11.99
N ALA A 249 5.23 7.97 -11.88
CA ALA A 249 3.78 7.85 -12.16
C ALA A 249 2.91 8.65 -11.17
N SER A 250 3.40 8.89 -9.94
CA SER A 250 2.69 9.64 -8.89
C SER A 250 2.75 11.16 -9.06
N GLN A 251 3.62 11.68 -9.93
CA GLN A 251 3.90 13.12 -10.09
C GLN A 251 3.28 13.77 -11.34
N ARG A 252 2.43 13.06 -12.11
CA ARG A 252 1.72 13.66 -13.25
C ARG A 252 0.26 14.01 -12.89
N PRO A 253 -0.01 15.17 -12.28
CA PRO A 253 -1.36 15.69 -12.22
C PRO A 253 -1.77 16.18 -13.61
N GLY A 254 -2.87 15.63 -14.14
CA GLY A 254 -3.64 16.26 -15.21
C GLY A 254 -3.08 16.16 -16.63
N ARG A 255 -3.33 15.03 -17.30
CA ARG A 255 -3.74 15.01 -18.71
C ARG A 255 -4.64 13.81 -18.98
N PHE A 256 -5.90 13.93 -18.57
CA PHE A 256 -7.00 13.13 -19.12
C PHE A 256 -8.22 14.04 -19.27
N TYR A 257 -8.22 14.80 -20.37
CA TYR A 257 -9.41 14.87 -21.22
C TYR A 257 -9.27 13.76 -22.25
#